data_AF-A0A1E9BXW3-F1
#
_entry.id   AF-A0A1E9BXW3-F1
#
_cell.length_a   1.000
_cell.length_b   1.000
_cell.length_c   1.000
_cell.angle_alpha   90.00
_cell.angle_beta   90.00
_cell.angle_gamma   90.00
#
_symmetry.space_group_name_H-M   'P 1'
#
loop_
_entity.id
_entity.type
_entity.pdbx_description
1 polymer ?
#
loop_
_entity_poly.entity_id
_entity_poly.type
_entity_poly.pdbx_seq_one_letter_code
_entity_poly.pdbx_strand_id
1 'polypeptide(L)'
;MKQKQTFIWFMCYCFIISNTTLGQTKTLPISNMILNFSKSEVKNTPMQSIDGFEVDAVVVNKDLFPFSEPKINLEYDKIKWSLLYTPSSSDPLRRTLTLMQIEGENGISLIDELADKYGKNSNGVPAVWYSGKIDVLLCPLNMFGEIVSREKAVLTISKGIVISQENVPIKKGSIEKKSQKAMMLDGCWHDSMRYNDLGALEKFVNQDAVKSSIKAFALSILIVTDNQGKESGYILAPQKTEKQEEKILVNNLLKRINQLPPWSFGWLETINGSIFQGRYLKADYSQNTGWRFNDYFH
;
A
#
# COMPACT_ATOMS: atom_id res chain seq x y z
N MET A 1 -25.68 68.56 20.96
CA MET A 1 -25.05 69.01 19.70
C MET A 1 -23.92 68.06 19.35
N LYS A 2 -23.95 67.48 18.13
CA LYS A 2 -22.84 67.00 17.27
C LYS A 2 -21.79 66.07 17.94
N GLN A 3 -21.40 64.91 17.41
CA GLN A 3 -21.31 64.48 16.02
C GLN A 3 -21.08 62.96 15.99
N LYS A 4 -21.76 62.27 15.07
CA LYS A 4 -21.57 60.86 14.73
C LYS A 4 -20.15 60.61 14.18
N GLN A 5 -19.48 59.56 14.67
CA GLN A 5 -18.56 58.77 13.85
C GLN A 5 -18.91 57.29 14.01
N THR A 6 -19.64 56.80 13.02
CA THR A 6 -19.86 55.39 12.69
C THR A 6 -18.51 54.71 12.44
N PHE A 7 -18.06 53.88 13.38
CA PHE A 7 -17.05 52.86 13.10
C PHE A 7 -17.80 51.61 12.65
N ILE A 8 -17.95 51.47 11.33
CA ILE A 8 -18.52 50.30 10.69
C ILE A 8 -17.56 49.13 10.96
N TRP A 9 -18.09 48.15 11.68
CA TRP A 9 -17.53 46.83 11.88
C TRP A 9 -17.42 46.11 10.52
N PHE A 10 -16.31 46.31 9.81
CA PHE A 10 -15.90 45.42 8.73
C PHE A 10 -15.18 44.21 9.38
N MET A 11 -15.98 43.29 9.91
CA MET A 11 -15.55 41.89 10.11
C MET A 11 -15.43 41.25 8.72
N CYS A 12 -14.44 41.67 7.94
CA CYS A 12 -13.94 40.90 6.81
C CYS A 12 -13.20 39.71 7.40
N TYR A 13 -13.96 38.62 7.50
CA TYR A 13 -13.56 37.23 7.45
C TYR A 13 -12.26 37.04 6.63
N CYS A 14 -11.10 37.22 7.25
CA CYS A 14 -9.86 36.60 6.78
C CYS A 14 -9.84 35.16 7.33
N PHE A 15 -10.86 34.38 6.96
CA PHE A 15 -10.72 32.93 6.87
C PHE A 15 -9.79 32.71 5.68
N ILE A 16 -8.49 32.83 5.92
CA ILE A 16 -7.51 32.15 5.09
C ILE A 16 -7.78 30.68 5.38
N ILE A 17 -8.75 30.11 4.64
CA ILE A 17 -8.77 28.70 4.35
C ILE A 17 -7.41 28.47 3.73
N SER A 18 -6.50 27.93 4.53
CA SER A 18 -5.37 27.19 4.02
C SER A 18 -6.02 26.12 3.16
N ASN A 19 -6.16 26.41 1.87
CA ASN A 19 -6.26 25.41 0.84
C ASN A 19 -4.93 24.67 0.86
N THR A 20 -4.70 23.88 1.92
CA THR A 20 -4.12 22.57 1.69
C THR A 20 -5.11 21.95 0.72
N THR A 21 -4.75 22.00 -0.56
CA THR A 21 -5.33 21.09 -1.54
C THR A 21 -5.28 19.73 -0.88
N LEU A 22 -6.44 19.28 -0.39
CA LEU A 22 -6.66 17.94 0.09
C LEU A 22 -6.38 17.11 -1.15
N GLY A 23 -5.12 16.71 -1.33
CA GLY A 23 -4.67 16.00 -2.52
C GLY A 23 -5.63 14.86 -2.66
N GLN A 24 -6.38 14.82 -3.78
CA GLN A 24 -7.31 13.74 -4.00
C GLN A 24 -6.51 12.45 -3.87
N THR A 25 -6.83 11.66 -2.85
CA THR A 25 -6.19 10.38 -2.62
C THR A 25 -6.38 9.55 -3.88
N LYS A 26 -5.33 9.41 -4.67
CA LYS A 26 -5.39 8.74 -5.97
C LYS A 26 -5.68 7.27 -5.72
N THR A 27 -6.79 6.76 -6.23
CA THR A 27 -7.12 5.33 -6.14
C THR A 27 -6.70 4.62 -7.42
N LEU A 28 -6.30 3.35 -7.29
CA LEU A 28 -6.15 2.49 -8.45
C LEU A 28 -7.53 2.19 -9.05
N PRO A 29 -7.73 2.33 -10.38
CA PRO A 29 -9.01 2.00 -11.01
C PRO A 29 -9.40 0.53 -10.81
N ILE A 30 -10.67 0.27 -10.51
CA ILE A 30 -11.21 -1.10 -10.35
C ILE A 30 -11.04 -1.91 -11.64
N SER A 31 -11.20 -1.28 -12.80
CA SER A 31 -10.95 -1.90 -14.11
C SER A 31 -9.54 -2.45 -14.23
N ASN A 32 -8.54 -1.74 -13.68
CA ASN A 32 -7.15 -2.18 -13.71
C ASN A 32 -6.96 -3.37 -12.77
N MET A 33 -7.54 -3.34 -11.57
CA MET A 33 -7.51 -4.50 -10.67
C MET A 33 -8.08 -5.77 -11.34
N ILE A 34 -9.26 -5.66 -11.94
CA ILE A 34 -9.90 -6.78 -12.64
C ILE A 34 -9.03 -7.25 -13.83
N LEU A 35 -8.49 -6.32 -14.61
CA LEU A 35 -7.63 -6.64 -15.75
C LEU A 35 -6.36 -7.36 -15.31
N ASN A 36 -5.67 -6.86 -14.28
CA ASN A 36 -4.44 -7.45 -13.80
C ASN A 36 -4.68 -8.86 -13.26
N PHE A 37 -5.79 -9.09 -12.56
CA PHE A 37 -6.21 -10.43 -12.13
C PHE A 37 -6.38 -11.37 -13.34
N SER A 38 -7.09 -10.92 -14.38
CA SER A 38 -7.36 -11.72 -15.58
C SER A 38 -6.09 -12.12 -16.35
N LYS A 39 -5.05 -11.30 -16.28
CA LYS A 39 -3.75 -11.56 -16.88
C LYS A 39 -2.82 -12.39 -16.00
N SER A 40 -3.22 -12.69 -14.76
CA SER A 40 -2.32 -13.19 -13.71
C SER A 40 -1.04 -12.36 -13.65
N GLU A 41 -1.19 -11.03 -13.72
CA GLU A 41 -0.04 -10.13 -13.89
C GLU A 41 0.91 -10.27 -12.71
N VAL A 42 2.20 -10.44 -13.01
CA VAL A 42 3.25 -10.46 -12.00
C VAL A 42 4.16 -9.28 -12.31
N LYS A 43 4.16 -8.26 -11.42
CA LYS A 43 5.23 -7.26 -11.43
C LYS A 43 6.33 -7.76 -10.51
N ASN A 44 7.54 -7.90 -11.04
CA ASN A 44 8.69 -8.20 -10.19
C ASN A 44 8.78 -7.13 -9.09
N THR A 45 8.87 -7.59 -7.84
CA THR A 45 9.00 -6.77 -6.61
C THR A 45 10.24 -5.87 -6.73
N PRO A 46 10.25 -4.69 -6.11
CA PRO A 46 10.52 -3.43 -6.80
C PRO A 46 11.97 -3.01 -6.98
N MET A 47 12.06 -2.13 -7.96
CA MET A 47 13.16 -1.35 -8.51
C MET A 47 14.09 -0.62 -7.52
N GLN A 48 13.70 -0.33 -6.27
CA GLN A 48 14.59 0.24 -5.24
C GLN A 48 14.36 -0.34 -3.83
N SER A 49 15.24 -1.22 -3.34
CA SER A 49 15.17 -1.76 -1.97
C SER A 49 15.89 -0.85 -0.96
N ILE A 50 15.48 -0.90 0.30
CA ILE A 50 16.16 -0.18 1.38
C ILE A 50 16.36 -1.06 2.62
N ASP A 51 17.62 -1.32 2.95
CA ASP A 51 18.00 -2.04 4.17
C ASP A 51 17.98 -1.09 5.38
N GLY A 52 17.69 -1.61 6.57
CA GLY A 52 17.68 -0.84 7.82
C GLY A 52 16.33 -0.77 8.56
N PHE A 53 15.37 -1.59 8.11
CA PHE A 53 14.12 -1.91 8.80
C PHE A 53 14.15 -3.38 9.29
N GLU A 54 13.31 -3.72 10.26
CA GLU A 54 13.16 -5.11 10.77
C GLU A 54 12.51 -6.06 9.73
N VAL A 55 12.06 -5.50 8.61
CA VAL A 55 11.27 -6.13 7.57
C VAL A 55 11.72 -5.64 6.20
N ASP A 56 11.38 -6.38 5.14
CA ASP A 56 11.64 -5.94 3.76
C ASP A 56 11.02 -4.57 3.51
N ALA A 57 11.77 -3.66 2.88
CA ALA A 57 11.34 -2.28 2.70
C ALA A 57 11.76 -1.73 1.34
N VAL A 58 10.90 -0.87 0.80
CA VAL A 58 11.02 -0.36 -0.57
C VAL A 58 10.74 1.14 -0.60
N VAL A 59 11.56 1.86 -1.36
CA VAL A 59 11.37 3.29 -1.61
C VAL A 59 10.27 3.54 -2.64
N VAL A 60 9.31 4.40 -2.29
CA VAL A 60 8.21 4.86 -3.17
C VAL A 60 8.67 5.97 -4.11
N ASN A 61 9.56 6.86 -3.63
CA ASN A 61 9.97 8.07 -4.35
C ASN A 61 10.98 7.77 -5.46
N LYS A 62 10.73 8.32 -6.66
CA LYS A 62 11.59 8.16 -7.83
C LYS A 62 12.76 9.16 -7.89
N ASP A 63 12.69 10.25 -7.13
CA ASP A 63 13.59 11.41 -7.28
C ASP A 63 14.60 11.52 -6.13
N LEU A 64 15.40 10.47 -5.91
CA LEU A 64 16.50 10.51 -4.90
C LEU A 64 17.84 10.97 -5.48
N PHE A 65 17.96 11.01 -6.80
CA PHE A 65 19.19 11.42 -7.48
C PHE A 65 19.30 12.94 -7.60
N PRO A 66 20.52 13.50 -7.66
CA PRO A 66 20.73 14.95 -7.67
C PRO A 66 20.46 15.63 -9.03
N PHE A 67 19.85 14.92 -9.99
CA PHE A 67 19.63 15.39 -11.35
C PHE A 67 18.13 15.33 -11.70
N SER A 68 17.63 16.32 -12.45
CA SER A 68 16.21 16.47 -12.79
C SER A 68 15.72 15.51 -13.89
N GLU A 69 16.62 14.99 -14.71
CA GLU A 69 16.35 13.95 -15.69
C GLU A 69 17.36 12.82 -15.47
N PRO A 70 16.94 11.55 -15.53
CA PRO A 70 17.89 10.47 -15.40
C PRO A 70 18.80 10.51 -16.63
N LYS A 71 20.12 10.68 -16.43
CA LYS A 71 21.14 10.62 -17.50
C LYS A 71 21.13 9.28 -18.25
N ILE A 72 20.39 8.31 -17.73
CA ILE A 72 20.34 6.92 -18.15
C ILE A 72 18.87 6.56 -18.22
N ASN A 73 18.44 5.85 -19.27
CA ASN A 73 17.17 5.15 -19.25
C ASN A 73 17.30 3.98 -18.26
N LEU A 74 17.24 4.30 -16.96
CA LEU A 74 17.14 3.31 -15.91
C LEU A 74 15.74 2.75 -16.05
N GLU A 75 15.57 1.73 -16.90
CA GLU A 75 14.68 0.64 -16.47
C GLU A 75 15.18 0.34 -15.05
N TYR A 76 14.37 0.69 -14.04
CA TYR A 76 14.85 0.94 -12.69
C TYR A 76 15.25 -0.37 -11.99
N ASP A 77 15.92 -1.27 -12.67
CA ASP A 77 16.19 -2.60 -12.21
C ASP A 77 17.32 -2.53 -11.18
N LYS A 78 16.88 -2.63 -9.93
CA LYS A 78 17.62 -2.99 -8.71
C LYS A 78 18.61 -1.95 -8.20
N ILE A 79 18.09 -0.77 -7.84
CA ILE A 79 18.79 0.16 -6.95
C ILE A 79 18.70 -0.39 -5.52
N LYS A 80 19.81 -0.36 -4.78
CA LYS A 80 19.84 -0.74 -3.37
C LYS A 80 20.29 0.43 -2.51
N TRP A 81 19.43 0.84 -1.60
CA TRP A 81 19.71 1.81 -0.54
C TRP A 81 19.94 1.10 0.79
N SER A 82 20.60 1.77 1.73
CA SER A 82 20.70 1.32 3.11
C SER A 82 20.67 2.50 4.07
N LEU A 83 20.04 2.31 5.22
CA LEU A 83 20.10 3.21 6.37
C LEU A 83 21.19 2.74 7.34
N LEU A 84 22.40 3.26 7.17
CA LEU A 84 23.56 2.83 7.94
C LEU A 84 23.80 3.76 9.11
N TYR A 85 24.07 3.20 10.30
CA TYR A 85 24.54 4.00 11.42
C TYR A 85 25.94 4.50 11.14
N THR A 86 26.12 5.82 11.08
CA THR A 86 27.45 6.44 11.07
C THR A 86 27.84 6.71 12.52
N PRO A 87 28.93 6.10 13.02
CA PRO A 87 29.49 6.47 14.31
C PRO A 87 29.95 7.93 14.25
N SER A 88 29.51 8.75 15.20
CA SER A 88 30.05 10.09 15.43
C SER A 88 30.63 10.13 16.83
N SER A 89 31.81 10.74 16.99
CA SER A 89 32.46 10.91 18.29
C SER A 89 31.79 11.99 19.16
N SER A 90 30.92 12.82 18.59
CA SER A 90 30.32 13.99 19.26
C SER A 90 28.81 14.11 19.11
N ASP A 91 28.18 13.28 18.27
CA ASP A 91 26.73 13.30 18.05
C ASP A 91 26.10 11.95 18.36
N PRO A 92 24.81 11.91 18.76
CA PRO A 92 24.07 10.66 18.85
C PRO A 92 24.15 9.88 17.53
N LEU A 93 24.16 8.55 17.61
CA LEU A 93 24.13 7.65 16.46
C LEU A 93 22.99 8.03 15.51
N ARG A 94 23.34 8.47 14.29
CA ARG A 94 22.37 8.81 13.24
C ARG A 94 22.49 7.84 12.08
N ARG A 95 21.34 7.53 11.46
CA ARG A 95 21.30 6.73 10.25
C ARG A 95 21.50 7.62 9.04
N THR A 96 22.36 7.19 8.12
CA THR A 96 22.66 7.86 6.86
C THR A 96 22.10 7.04 5.71
N LEU A 97 21.35 7.70 4.83
CA LEU A 97 20.91 7.13 3.57
C LEU A 97 22.13 6.95 2.65
N THR A 98 22.41 5.71 2.30
CA THR A 98 23.58 5.33 1.51
C THR A 98 23.14 4.55 0.28
N LEU A 99 23.60 4.98 -0.89
CA LEU A 99 23.45 4.26 -2.14
C LEU A 99 24.48 3.12 -2.16
N MET A 100 24.00 1.88 -2.10
CA MET A 100 24.84 0.69 -2.04
C MET A 100 25.18 0.17 -3.44
N GLN A 101 24.17 0.14 -4.32
CA GLN A 101 24.28 -0.51 -5.62
C GLN A 101 23.22 0.03 -6.59
N ILE A 102 23.58 0.01 -7.88
CA ILE A 102 22.69 0.16 -9.03
C ILE A 102 23.17 -0.92 -10.01
N GLU A 103 22.27 -1.81 -10.45
CA GLU A 103 22.63 -2.80 -11.47
C GLU A 103 22.69 -2.19 -12.87
N GLY A 104 23.44 -2.85 -13.77
CA GLY A 104 23.65 -2.42 -15.16
C GLY A 104 24.90 -1.55 -15.37
N GLU A 105 25.48 -1.63 -16.56
CA GLU A 105 26.74 -0.92 -16.91
C GLU A 105 26.63 0.60 -16.70
N ASN A 106 25.50 1.18 -17.10
CA ASN A 106 25.21 2.59 -16.88
C ASN A 106 25.07 2.94 -15.38
N GLY A 107 24.53 2.02 -14.58
CA GLY A 107 24.37 2.20 -13.13
C GLY A 107 25.71 2.25 -12.38
N ILE A 108 26.67 1.42 -12.80
CA ILE A 108 28.03 1.42 -12.25
C ILE A 108 28.71 2.77 -12.52
N SER A 109 28.64 3.26 -13.76
CA SER A 109 29.20 4.57 -14.11
C SER A 109 28.58 5.73 -13.30
N LEU A 110 27.27 5.66 -13.00
CA LEU A 110 26.61 6.66 -12.17
C LEU A 110 27.09 6.60 -10.72
N ILE A 111 27.27 5.41 -10.15
CA ILE A 111 27.82 5.25 -8.80
C ILE A 111 29.23 5.85 -8.73
N ASP A 112 30.07 5.60 -9.73
CA ASP A 112 31.44 6.12 -9.76
C ASP A 112 31.43 7.66 -9.86
N GLU A 113 30.58 8.26 -10.71
CA GLU A 113 30.42 9.72 -10.79
C GLU A 113 29.99 10.32 -9.44
N LEU A 114 29.04 9.67 -8.75
CA LEU A 114 28.57 10.12 -7.44
C LEU A 114 29.64 9.91 -6.36
N ALA A 115 30.41 8.83 -6.43
CA ALA A 115 31.52 8.55 -5.51
C ALA A 115 32.65 9.57 -5.65
N ASP A 116 33.02 9.95 -6.88
CA ASP A 116 34.04 10.96 -7.14
C ASP A 116 33.63 12.34 -6.62
N LYS A 117 32.34 12.67 -6.75
CA LYS A 117 31.81 13.99 -6.36
C LYS A 117 31.51 14.11 -4.86
N TYR A 118 30.96 13.07 -4.25
CA TYR A 118 30.41 13.10 -2.90
C TYR A 118 31.16 12.21 -1.91
N GLY A 119 32.13 11.43 -2.38
CA GLY A 119 32.85 10.45 -1.60
C GLY A 119 32.12 9.11 -1.49
N LYS A 120 32.88 8.05 -1.21
CA LYS A 120 32.40 6.69 -0.96
C LYS A 120 32.98 6.18 0.35
N ASN A 121 32.18 5.46 1.14
CA ASN A 121 32.64 4.74 2.31
C ASN A 121 32.71 3.22 2.02
N SER A 122 33.09 2.41 3.01
CA SER A 122 33.18 0.95 2.85
C SER A 122 31.86 0.29 2.43
N ASN A 123 30.74 0.98 2.63
CA ASN A 123 29.40 0.44 2.45
C ASN A 123 28.71 1.03 1.20
N GLY A 124 29.06 2.23 0.75
CA GLY A 124 28.47 2.84 -0.46
C GLY A 124 28.68 4.34 -0.55
N VAL A 125 27.89 5.02 -1.39
CA VAL A 125 27.93 6.47 -1.57
C VAL A 125 26.88 7.14 -0.67
N PRO A 126 27.28 7.93 0.35
CA PRO A 126 26.33 8.66 1.18
C PRO A 126 25.54 9.69 0.37
N ALA A 127 24.22 9.71 0.53
CA ALA A 127 23.32 10.61 -0.21
C ALA A 127 23.30 12.04 0.35
N VAL A 128 24.48 12.64 0.56
CA VAL A 128 24.63 13.96 1.20
C VAL A 128 23.96 15.10 0.45
N TRP A 129 23.68 14.90 -0.84
CA TRP A 129 22.92 15.85 -1.68
C TRP A 129 21.43 15.89 -1.36
N TYR A 130 20.86 14.84 -0.76
CA TYR A 130 19.42 14.72 -0.60
C TYR A 130 18.95 15.35 0.72
N SER A 131 17.91 16.20 0.63
CA SER A 131 17.14 16.68 1.78
C SER A 131 15.67 16.70 1.40
N GLY A 132 14.82 16.04 2.20
CA GLY A 132 13.42 15.84 1.84
C GLY A 132 12.76 14.72 2.64
N LYS A 133 11.56 14.32 2.20
CA LYS A 133 10.83 13.19 2.76
C LYS A 133 10.89 12.01 1.80
N ILE A 134 11.12 10.82 2.34
CA ILE A 134 11.06 9.56 1.61
C ILE A 134 9.94 8.70 2.19
N ASP A 135 9.00 8.32 1.34
CA ASP A 135 8.01 7.30 1.66
C ASP A 135 8.61 5.92 1.38
N VAL A 136 8.50 5.04 2.37
CA VAL A 136 9.02 3.67 2.35
C VAL A 136 7.87 2.71 2.65
N LEU A 137 7.53 1.83 1.72
CA LEU A 137 6.61 0.73 1.97
C LEU A 137 7.32 -0.34 2.79
N LEU A 138 6.69 -0.77 3.88
CA LEU A 138 7.19 -1.83 4.75
C LEU A 138 6.49 -3.14 4.40
N CYS A 139 7.21 -4.25 4.34
CA CYS A 139 6.67 -5.54 3.95
C CYS A 139 5.86 -5.49 2.65
N PRO A 140 6.40 -5.02 1.52
CA PRO A 140 5.65 -4.97 0.28
C PRO A 140 5.35 -6.37 -0.26
N LEU A 141 4.20 -6.52 -0.91
CA LEU A 141 3.77 -7.74 -1.59
C LEU A 141 3.30 -7.40 -3.00
N ASN A 142 3.59 -8.25 -3.98
CA ASN A 142 3.00 -8.15 -5.31
C ASN A 142 1.61 -8.82 -5.31
N MET A 143 0.60 -8.06 -5.67
CA MET A 143 -0.79 -8.46 -5.74
C MET A 143 -1.34 -8.18 -7.14
N PHE A 144 -1.27 -9.19 -8.01
CA PHE A 144 -1.67 -9.10 -9.42
C PHE A 144 -1.09 -7.85 -10.08
N GLY A 145 0.23 -7.77 -10.13
CA GLY A 145 0.94 -6.69 -10.78
C GLY A 145 0.93 -5.38 -9.99
N GLU A 146 0.47 -5.34 -8.74
CA GLU A 146 0.57 -4.15 -7.91
C GLU A 146 1.40 -4.42 -6.67
N ILE A 147 2.44 -3.63 -6.46
CA ILE A 147 3.26 -3.72 -5.25
C ILE A 147 2.57 -2.90 -4.18
N VAL A 148 2.05 -3.59 -3.17
CA VAL A 148 1.20 -3.03 -2.13
C VAL A 148 1.77 -3.26 -0.74
N SER A 149 1.43 -2.39 0.20
CA SER A 149 1.72 -2.57 1.61
C SER A 149 0.57 -2.08 2.52
N ARG A 150 0.51 -2.63 3.74
CA ARG A 150 -0.35 -2.19 4.86
C ARG A 150 0.30 -1.12 5.74
N GLU A 151 1.59 -0.93 5.63
CA GLU A 151 2.35 -0.03 6.50
C GLU A 151 3.39 0.73 5.70
N LYS A 152 3.52 2.02 5.97
CA LYS A 152 4.62 2.81 5.44
C LYS A 152 5.36 3.54 6.53
N ALA A 153 6.64 3.81 6.28
CA ALA A 153 7.43 4.74 7.03
C ALA A 153 7.69 5.99 6.19
N VAL A 154 7.65 7.15 6.84
CA VAL A 154 8.09 8.42 6.25
C VAL A 154 9.39 8.81 6.93
N LEU A 155 10.47 8.85 6.15
CA LEU A 155 11.78 9.30 6.60
C LEU A 155 11.93 10.79 6.27
N THR A 156 12.23 11.62 7.27
CA THR A 156 12.66 12.99 7.01
C THR A 156 14.19 13.01 7.02
N ILE A 157 14.77 13.48 5.92
CA ILE A 157 16.21 13.45 5.68
C ILE A 157 16.73 14.88 5.47
N SER A 158 17.87 15.17 6.11
CA SER A 158 18.62 16.41 5.93
C SER A 158 20.06 16.06 5.56
N LYS A 159 20.48 16.45 4.35
CA LYS A 159 21.80 16.18 3.78
C LYS A 159 22.23 14.71 3.94
N GLY A 160 21.35 13.79 3.54
CA GLY A 160 21.56 12.35 3.63
C GLY A 160 21.37 11.73 5.03
N ILE A 161 21.19 12.53 6.07
CA ILE A 161 21.01 12.07 7.45
C ILE A 161 19.52 11.96 7.78
N VAL A 162 19.08 10.81 8.28
CA VAL A 162 17.72 10.62 8.81
C VAL A 162 17.58 11.39 10.12
N ILE A 163 16.72 12.41 10.12
CA ILE A 163 16.45 13.24 11.30
C ILE A 163 15.14 12.84 12.01
N SER A 164 14.21 12.22 11.30
CA SER A 164 13.03 11.58 11.89
C SER A 164 12.54 10.40 11.04
N GLN A 165 11.85 9.48 11.70
CA GLN A 165 11.11 8.39 11.08
C GLN A 165 9.72 8.34 11.72
N GLU A 166 8.68 8.37 10.89
CA GLU A 166 7.30 8.24 11.32
C GLU A 166 6.69 6.99 10.66
N ASN A 167 6.19 6.05 11.45
CA ASN A 167 5.42 4.94 10.91
C ASN A 167 3.97 5.41 10.74
N VAL A 168 3.49 5.41 9.50
CA VAL A 168 2.13 5.81 9.15
C VAL A 168 1.31 4.54 8.96
N PRO A 169 0.41 4.21 9.90
CA PRO A 169 -0.47 3.07 9.73
C PRO A 169 -1.49 3.36 8.64
N ILE A 170 -1.70 2.41 7.73
CA ILE A 170 -2.81 2.48 6.78
C ILE A 170 -4.09 2.04 7.51
N LYS A 171 -5.21 2.62 7.10
CA LYS A 171 -6.51 2.35 7.71
C LYS A 171 -6.85 0.86 7.66
N LYS A 172 -6.98 0.26 8.84
CA LYS A 172 -7.38 -1.14 9.03
C LYS A 172 -8.90 -1.30 8.95
N GLY A 173 -9.32 -2.41 8.36
CA GLY A 173 -10.72 -2.81 8.32
C GLY A 173 -11.17 -3.45 9.65
N SER A 174 -12.48 -3.50 9.89
CA SER A 174 -13.06 -4.13 11.09
C SER A 174 -12.98 -5.67 11.06
N ILE A 175 -12.85 -6.28 9.88
CA ILE A 175 -12.61 -7.72 9.72
C ILE A 175 -11.11 -8.06 9.91
N GLU A 176 -10.23 -7.05 9.94
CA GLU A 176 -8.80 -7.21 10.20
C GLU A 176 -8.55 -7.20 11.72
N LYS A 177 -8.15 -8.34 12.31
CA LYS A 177 -7.85 -8.46 13.74
C LYS A 177 -6.58 -7.68 14.13
N LYS A 178 -6.57 -7.14 15.36
CA LYS A 178 -5.34 -6.64 16.00
C LYS A 178 -4.40 -7.81 16.24
N SER A 179 -3.17 -7.76 15.72
CA SER A 179 -2.17 -8.78 16.08
C SER A 179 -1.75 -8.61 17.55
N GLN A 180 -1.77 -9.72 18.28
CA GLN A 180 -0.90 -9.86 19.45
C GLN A 180 0.45 -10.29 18.89
N LYS A 181 1.45 -9.41 18.97
CA LYS A 181 2.84 -9.69 18.56
C LYS A 181 3.30 -11.00 19.21
N ALA A 182 3.39 -12.08 18.43
CA ALA A 182 4.13 -13.28 18.77
C ALA A 182 5.30 -13.40 17.78
N MET A 183 6.45 -13.85 18.27
CA MET A 183 7.76 -13.74 17.63
C MET A 183 7.85 -14.34 16.21
N MET A 184 8.62 -13.63 15.38
CA MET A 184 8.82 -13.77 13.94
C MET A 184 9.59 -15.02 13.53
N LEU A 185 9.02 -15.81 12.61
CA LEU A 185 9.77 -16.70 11.70
C LEU A 185 9.19 -16.76 10.27
N ASP A 186 7.91 -16.44 10.04
CA ASP A 186 7.22 -16.74 8.76
C ASP A 186 6.86 -15.52 7.88
N GLY A 187 7.38 -14.33 8.18
CA GLY A 187 7.24 -13.12 7.34
C GLY A 187 6.05 -12.22 7.67
N CYS A 188 6.13 -10.94 7.31
CA CYS A 188 5.20 -9.89 7.76
C CYS A 188 3.73 -10.12 7.43
N TRP A 189 3.45 -10.79 6.31
CA TRP A 189 2.08 -11.04 5.89
C TRP A 189 1.51 -12.30 6.54
N HIS A 190 2.34 -13.21 7.06
CA HIS A 190 1.88 -14.41 7.76
C HIS A 190 1.09 -14.03 9.03
N ASP A 191 1.58 -13.04 9.78
CA ASP A 191 0.88 -12.42 10.93
C ASP A 191 -0.28 -11.50 10.53
N SER A 192 -0.50 -11.25 9.24
CA SER A 192 -1.68 -10.53 8.75
C SER A 192 -2.77 -11.48 8.22
N MET A 193 -2.39 -12.72 7.89
CA MET A 193 -3.24 -13.70 7.20
C MET A 193 -3.87 -14.74 8.13
N ARG A 194 -3.29 -15.02 9.31
CA ARG A 194 -4.07 -15.57 10.44
C ARG A 194 -5.11 -14.58 11.00
N TYR A 195 -5.14 -13.34 10.49
CA TYR A 195 -5.80 -12.19 11.11
C TYR A 195 -6.83 -11.46 10.23
N ASN A 196 -7.03 -11.80 8.96
CA ASN A 196 -8.33 -11.52 8.32
C ASN A 196 -9.32 -12.50 8.93
N ASP A 197 -10.32 -12.04 9.69
CA ASP A 197 -11.39 -12.90 10.18
C ASP A 197 -12.33 -13.24 9.00
N LEU A 198 -11.81 -14.00 8.03
CA LEU A 198 -12.64 -14.54 6.95
C LEU A 198 -13.77 -15.36 7.55
N GLY A 199 -13.59 -15.95 8.74
CA GLY A 199 -14.69 -16.55 9.52
C GLY A 199 -15.82 -15.56 9.86
N ALA A 200 -15.52 -14.29 10.16
CA ALA A 200 -16.51 -13.23 10.31
C ALA A 200 -17.20 -12.88 8.99
N LEU A 201 -16.46 -12.82 7.87
CA LEU A 201 -17.06 -12.66 6.54
C LEU A 201 -17.98 -13.85 6.21
N GLU A 202 -17.50 -15.07 6.40
CA GLU A 202 -18.24 -16.32 6.19
C GLU A 202 -19.51 -16.34 7.03
N LYS A 203 -19.41 -16.04 8.32
CA LYS A 203 -20.57 -15.96 9.23
C LYS A 203 -21.57 -14.92 8.73
N PHE A 204 -21.09 -13.76 8.28
CA PHE A 204 -21.94 -12.68 7.80
C PHE A 204 -22.68 -13.04 6.50
N VAL A 205 -21.97 -13.54 5.48
CA VAL A 205 -22.59 -13.86 4.18
C VAL A 205 -23.48 -15.10 4.25
N ASN A 206 -23.17 -16.05 5.15
CA ASN A 206 -23.95 -17.27 5.34
C ASN A 206 -25.10 -17.10 6.34
N GLN A 207 -25.17 -15.98 7.05
CA GLN A 207 -26.30 -15.67 7.92
C GLN A 207 -27.58 -15.72 7.10
N ASP A 208 -28.61 -16.43 7.56
CA ASP A 208 -29.90 -16.61 6.89
C ASP A 208 -29.81 -17.03 5.41
N ALA A 209 -28.70 -17.67 5.00
CA ALA A 209 -28.51 -18.08 3.63
C ALA A 209 -29.52 -19.18 3.26
N VAL A 210 -30.28 -18.94 2.20
CA VAL A 210 -31.19 -19.96 1.65
C VAL A 210 -30.35 -21.11 1.11
N LYS A 211 -30.64 -22.33 1.57
CA LYS A 211 -29.96 -23.54 1.06
C LYS A 211 -30.17 -23.66 -0.44
N SER A 212 -29.06 -23.72 -1.18
CA SER A 212 -29.07 -23.97 -2.62
C SER A 212 -29.12 -25.47 -2.91
N SER A 213 -29.67 -25.85 -4.06
CA SER A 213 -29.57 -27.20 -4.65
C SER A 213 -28.17 -27.50 -5.18
N ILE A 214 -27.33 -26.48 -5.34
CA ILE A 214 -25.94 -26.59 -5.80
C ILE A 214 -25.11 -27.32 -4.76
N LYS A 215 -24.49 -28.44 -5.16
CA LYS A 215 -23.60 -29.23 -4.28
C LYS A 215 -22.30 -28.47 -3.96
N ALA A 216 -21.65 -27.94 -4.98
CA ALA A 216 -20.41 -27.19 -4.87
C ALA A 216 -20.28 -26.19 -6.03
N PHE A 217 -19.71 -25.02 -5.75
CA PHE A 217 -19.46 -23.99 -6.75
C PHE A 217 -18.32 -23.09 -6.27
N ALA A 218 -17.42 -22.69 -7.17
CA ALA A 218 -16.25 -21.88 -6.82
C ALA A 218 -16.15 -20.67 -7.74
N LEU A 219 -15.71 -19.55 -7.18
CA LEU A 219 -15.50 -18.32 -7.92
C LEU A 219 -14.41 -17.47 -7.27
N SER A 220 -13.83 -16.57 -8.05
CA SER A 220 -12.92 -15.53 -7.60
C SER A 220 -13.66 -14.20 -7.58
N ILE A 221 -13.58 -13.47 -6.48
CA ILE A 221 -14.13 -12.13 -6.33
C ILE A 221 -13.07 -11.10 -6.02
N LEU A 222 -13.38 -9.86 -6.38
CA LEU A 222 -12.76 -8.67 -5.83
C LEU A 222 -13.79 -7.98 -4.93
N ILE A 223 -13.46 -7.79 -3.66
CA ILE A 223 -14.21 -6.89 -2.77
C ILE A 223 -13.50 -5.54 -2.78
N VAL A 224 -14.26 -4.46 -3.02
CA VAL A 224 -13.73 -3.09 -3.08
C VAL A 224 -14.39 -2.24 -1.99
N THR A 225 -13.55 -1.59 -1.19
CA THR A 225 -13.95 -0.60 -0.19
C THR A 225 -13.81 0.80 -0.77
N ASP A 226 -14.91 1.51 -1.03
CA ASP A 226 -14.86 2.87 -1.57
C ASP A 226 -14.38 3.92 -0.53
N ASN A 227 -14.30 5.18 -0.95
CA ASN A 227 -13.87 6.29 -0.10
C ASN A 227 -14.80 6.60 1.09
N GLN A 228 -16.04 6.11 1.06
CA GLN A 228 -17.00 6.17 2.17
C GLN A 228 -16.88 4.95 3.08
N GLY A 229 -16.10 3.95 2.69
CA GLY A 229 -15.95 2.67 3.37
C GLY A 229 -16.97 1.62 2.94
N LYS A 230 -17.79 1.90 1.93
CA LYS A 230 -18.81 0.96 1.48
C LYS A 230 -18.17 -0.15 0.65
N GLU A 231 -18.57 -1.38 0.94
CA GLU A 231 -18.07 -2.56 0.24
C GLU A 231 -18.89 -2.84 -1.02
N SER A 232 -18.21 -3.29 -2.07
CA SER A 232 -18.83 -3.78 -3.31
C SER A 232 -18.12 -5.01 -3.83
N GLY A 233 -18.87 -6.03 -4.23
CA GLY A 233 -18.32 -7.28 -4.78
C GLY A 233 -18.34 -7.31 -6.31
N TYR A 234 -17.26 -7.79 -6.92
CA TYR A 234 -17.11 -8.01 -8.35
C TYR A 234 -16.68 -9.44 -8.62
N ILE A 235 -17.32 -10.10 -9.60
CA ILE A 235 -16.92 -11.44 -10.03
C ILE A 235 -15.74 -11.32 -10.99
N LEU A 236 -14.66 -12.05 -10.70
CA LEU A 236 -13.46 -12.12 -11.53
C LEU A 236 -13.45 -13.38 -12.40
N ALA A 237 -13.81 -14.52 -11.80
CA ALA A 237 -13.89 -15.81 -12.48
C ALA A 237 -14.91 -16.73 -11.79
N PRO A 238 -15.70 -17.53 -12.51
CA PRO A 238 -15.93 -17.43 -13.96
C PRO A 238 -16.70 -16.15 -14.30
N GLN A 239 -16.41 -15.53 -15.45
CA GLN A 239 -17.10 -14.29 -15.87
C GLN A 239 -18.59 -14.48 -16.19
N LYS A 240 -19.00 -15.72 -16.47
CA LYS A 240 -20.39 -16.09 -16.73
C LYS A 240 -20.74 -17.36 -15.98
N THR A 241 -21.87 -17.32 -15.26
CA THR A 241 -22.53 -18.51 -14.73
C THR A 241 -23.57 -18.99 -15.72
N GLU A 242 -23.53 -20.28 -16.05
CA GLU A 242 -24.44 -20.85 -17.05
C GLU A 242 -25.79 -21.23 -16.44
N LYS A 243 -25.79 -21.73 -15.20
CA LYS A 243 -27.00 -22.21 -14.52
C LYS A 243 -27.72 -21.10 -13.79
N GLN A 244 -29.05 -21.10 -13.87
CA GLN A 244 -29.89 -20.11 -13.19
C GLN A 244 -29.72 -20.15 -11.65
N GLU A 245 -29.55 -21.35 -11.09
CA GLU A 245 -29.30 -21.53 -9.66
C GLU A 245 -27.98 -20.90 -9.23
N GLU A 246 -26.93 -20.98 -10.06
CA GLU A 246 -25.62 -20.39 -9.79
C GLU A 246 -25.71 -18.86 -9.83
N LYS A 247 -26.48 -18.30 -10.78
CA LYS A 247 -26.77 -16.86 -10.84
C LYS A 247 -27.47 -16.37 -9.56
N ILE A 248 -28.47 -17.09 -9.07
CA ILE A 248 -29.18 -16.75 -7.84
C ILE A 248 -28.21 -16.79 -6.65
N LEU A 249 -27.41 -17.86 -6.55
CA LEU A 249 -26.43 -18.04 -5.49
C LEU A 249 -25.38 -16.91 -5.46
N VAL A 250 -24.85 -16.54 -6.63
CA VAL A 250 -23.89 -15.42 -6.78
C VAL A 250 -24.53 -14.08 -6.44
N ASN A 251 -25.73 -13.80 -6.94
CA ASN A 251 -26.42 -12.53 -6.69
C ASN A 251 -26.71 -12.34 -5.19
N ASN A 252 -27.07 -13.42 -4.48
CA ASN A 252 -27.25 -13.38 -3.03
C ASN A 252 -25.95 -13.08 -2.30
N LEU A 253 -24.82 -13.69 -2.70
CA LEU A 253 -23.50 -13.37 -2.15
C LEU A 253 -23.15 -11.89 -2.35
N LEU A 254 -23.26 -11.37 -3.58
CA LEU A 254 -22.93 -9.97 -3.88
C LEU A 254 -23.83 -8.99 -3.11
N LYS A 255 -25.13 -9.31 -2.99
CA LYS A 255 -26.07 -8.53 -2.17
C LYS A 255 -25.64 -8.50 -0.71
N ARG A 256 -25.20 -9.63 -0.15
CA ARG A 256 -24.66 -9.68 1.22
C ARG A 256 -23.39 -8.84 1.33
N ILE A 257 -22.40 -8.99 0.44
CA ILE A 257 -21.17 -8.17 0.46
C ILE A 257 -21.50 -6.68 0.47
N ASN A 258 -22.45 -6.22 -0.34
CA ASN A 258 -22.87 -4.81 -0.39
C ASN A 258 -23.55 -4.30 0.90
N GLN A 259 -23.88 -5.19 1.84
CA GLN A 259 -24.47 -4.89 3.15
C GLN A 259 -23.46 -4.96 4.29
N LEU A 260 -22.19 -5.30 4.01
CA LEU A 260 -21.14 -5.31 5.02
C LEU A 260 -21.05 -3.95 5.74
N PRO A 261 -20.74 -3.93 7.04
CA PRO A 261 -20.47 -2.69 7.75
C PRO A 261 -19.39 -1.86 7.04
N PRO A 262 -19.50 -0.53 7.01
CA PRO A 262 -18.48 0.31 6.41
C PRO A 262 -17.09 0.03 7.01
N TRP A 263 -16.05 0.03 6.16
CA TRP A 263 -14.68 -0.30 6.54
C TRP A 263 -14.57 -1.72 7.09
N SER A 264 -15.20 -2.69 6.41
CA SER A 264 -14.99 -4.10 6.70
C SER A 264 -13.60 -4.51 6.29
N PHE A 265 -13.16 -4.07 5.11
CA PHE A 265 -11.78 -4.21 4.65
C PHE A 265 -11.03 -2.87 4.70
N GLY A 266 -9.73 -2.95 5.01
CA GLY A 266 -8.84 -1.79 5.00
C GLY A 266 -8.35 -1.48 3.59
N TRP A 267 -7.66 -0.36 3.44
CA TRP A 267 -6.93 -0.05 2.21
C TRP A 267 -5.48 -0.53 2.29
N LEU A 268 -4.83 -0.59 1.14
CA LEU A 268 -3.37 -0.73 1.03
C LEU A 268 -2.83 0.46 0.24
N GLU A 269 -1.53 0.68 0.32
CA GLU A 269 -0.84 1.70 -0.47
C GLU A 269 0.05 1.02 -1.51
N THR A 270 -0.01 1.52 -2.73
CA THR A 270 0.82 1.06 -3.85
C THR A 270 2.17 1.79 -3.86
N ILE A 271 3.16 1.20 -4.52
CA ILE A 271 4.47 1.85 -4.74
C ILE A 271 4.41 3.19 -5.48
N ASN A 272 3.30 3.50 -6.15
CA ASN A 272 3.10 4.78 -6.81
C ASN A 272 2.35 5.81 -5.92
N GLY A 273 2.21 5.53 -4.63
CA GLY A 273 1.48 6.37 -3.66
C GLY A 273 -0.04 6.39 -3.86
N SER A 274 -0.57 5.51 -4.72
CA SER A 274 -2.03 5.37 -4.92
C SER A 274 -2.61 4.36 -3.93
N ILE A 275 -3.87 4.53 -3.57
CA ILE A 275 -4.63 3.61 -2.73
C ILE A 275 -5.10 2.40 -3.54
N PHE A 276 -4.76 1.22 -3.02
CA PHE A 276 -5.32 -0.04 -3.47
C PHE A 276 -6.49 -0.42 -2.55
N GLN A 277 -7.69 -0.30 -3.09
CA GLN A 277 -8.97 -0.47 -2.38
C GLN A 277 -9.53 -1.89 -2.45
N GLY A 278 -8.80 -2.81 -3.10
CA GLY A 278 -9.26 -4.16 -3.38
C GLY A 278 -8.84 -5.21 -2.35
N ARG A 279 -9.61 -6.29 -2.29
CA ARG A 279 -9.23 -7.60 -1.74
C ARG A 279 -9.65 -8.69 -2.71
N TYR A 280 -8.67 -9.43 -3.24
CA TYR A 280 -8.94 -10.57 -4.10
C TYR A 280 -9.19 -11.78 -3.22
N LEU A 281 -10.36 -12.40 -3.34
CA LEU A 281 -10.70 -13.61 -2.59
C LEU A 281 -11.15 -14.72 -3.53
N LYS A 282 -10.77 -15.95 -3.20
CA LYS A 282 -11.41 -17.16 -3.71
C LYS A 282 -12.59 -17.48 -2.80
N ALA A 283 -13.75 -17.73 -3.37
CA ALA A 283 -14.99 -18.07 -2.68
C ALA A 283 -15.47 -19.45 -3.12
N ASP A 284 -15.48 -20.39 -2.18
CA ASP A 284 -15.91 -21.77 -2.38
C ASP A 284 -17.24 -22.00 -1.66
N TYR A 285 -18.29 -22.31 -2.40
CA TYR A 285 -19.58 -22.70 -1.86
C TYR A 285 -19.70 -24.22 -1.76
N SER A 286 -20.25 -24.68 -0.64
CA SER A 286 -20.76 -26.05 -0.48
C SER A 286 -22.14 -26.01 0.16
N GLN A 287 -23.03 -26.89 -0.29
CA GLN A 287 -24.40 -26.98 0.24
C GLN A 287 -24.44 -27.17 1.77
N ASN A 288 -23.45 -27.87 2.33
CA ASN A 288 -23.40 -28.23 3.74
C ASN A 288 -22.84 -27.10 4.62
N THR A 289 -21.94 -26.29 4.10
CA THR A 289 -21.15 -25.32 4.89
C THR A 289 -21.36 -23.87 4.46
N GLY A 290 -22.08 -23.63 3.36
CA GLY A 290 -22.19 -22.30 2.76
C GLY A 290 -20.89 -21.88 2.07
N TRP A 291 -20.71 -20.56 1.97
CA TRP A 291 -19.51 -19.91 1.44
C TRP A 291 -18.34 -20.01 2.41
N ARG A 292 -17.18 -20.32 1.86
CA ARG A 292 -15.87 -20.21 2.50
C ARG A 292 -14.97 -19.33 1.66
N PHE A 293 -14.09 -18.57 2.29
CA PHE A 293 -13.19 -17.66 1.58
C PHE A 293 -11.73 -17.98 1.87
N ASN A 294 -10.91 -17.83 0.82
CA ASN A 294 -9.46 -17.82 0.92
C ASN A 294 -8.95 -16.54 0.29
N ASP A 295 -7.96 -15.91 0.92
CA ASP A 295 -7.34 -14.70 0.40
C ASP A 295 -6.26 -15.05 -0.63
N TYR A 296 -6.22 -14.34 -1.76
CA TYR A 296 -5.19 -14.52 -2.79
C TYR A 296 -3.82 -13.94 -2.38
N PHE A 297 -3.71 -13.36 -1.18
CA PHE A 297 -2.41 -13.11 -0.56
C PHE A 297 -1.56 -14.38 -0.33
N HIS A 298 -2.15 -15.59 -0.42
CA HIS A 298 -1.49 -16.90 -0.32
C HIS A 298 -1.59 -17.75 -1.60
#